data_AF-A0A7C3WNE5-F1
#
_entry.id   AF-A0A7C3WNE5-F1
#
_cell.length_a   1.000
_cell.length_b   1.000
_cell.length_c   1.000
_cell.angle_alpha   90.00
_cell.angle_beta   90.00
_cell.angle_gamma   90.00
#
_symmetry.space_group_name_H-M   'P 1'
#
loop_
_entity.id
_entity.type
_entity.pdbx_description
1 polymer ?
#
loop_
_entity_poly.entity_id
_entity_poly.type
_entity_poly.pdbx_seq_one_letter_code
_entity_poly.pdbx_strand_id
1 'polypeptide(L)'
;MLDLILLSIFGIFIGLFSGLMPSMHVNTLLPLIFSISFFFNLTSYQLAVLIVSTAMSEIFFNFIPSIFIGAPEEGTALSVLPGHRLLLEGRGYEAIKLTVIGGIGSLIFGLILITLLSPYFASFYKLTRPYIHFAIIAVVAFMVLSERKPRKILSATLIILLSGIFGLIVLNSQILPQQQLLFPVLTGMFGLSTLIVSFSETSHLPDQKEDFSLGISTKEILKSIFLGSIAGIIVGFL
;
A
#
# COMPACT_ATOMS: atom_id res chain seq x y z
N MET A 1 -23.59 1.73 -18.15
CA MET A 1 -22.15 1.90 -18.46
C MET A 1 -21.67 3.30 -18.15
N LEU A 2 -22.40 4.36 -18.54
CA LEU A 2 -22.06 5.74 -18.15
C LEU A 2 -21.94 5.94 -16.63
N ASP A 3 -22.83 5.34 -15.85
CA ASP A 3 -22.79 5.43 -14.38
C ASP A 3 -21.49 4.88 -13.79
N LEU A 4 -20.92 3.84 -14.41
CA LEU A 4 -19.66 3.22 -13.96
C LEU A 4 -18.47 4.13 -14.26
N ILE A 5 -18.48 4.79 -15.42
CA ILE A 5 -17.45 5.75 -15.79
C ILE A 5 -17.50 6.94 -14.83
N LEU A 6 -18.70 7.45 -14.55
CA LEU A 6 -18.89 8.57 -13.63
C LEU A 6 -18.45 8.22 -12.20
N LEU A 7 -18.81 7.03 -11.72
CA LEU A 7 -18.33 6.52 -10.43
C LEU A 7 -16.81 6.31 -10.41
N SER A 8 -16.20 5.84 -11.50
CA SER A 8 -14.75 5.69 -11.56
C SER A 8 -14.02 7.04 -11.53
N ILE A 9 -14.56 8.06 -12.21
CA ILE A 9 -14.03 9.42 -12.17
C ILE A 9 -14.15 9.97 -10.75
N PHE A 10 -15.31 9.77 -10.11
CA PHE A 10 -15.52 10.18 -8.73
C PHE A 10 -14.54 9.48 -7.76
N GLY A 11 -14.31 8.18 -7.93
CA GLY A 11 -13.29 7.45 -7.16
C GLY A 11 -11.88 7.98 -7.40
N ILE A 12 -11.53 8.33 -8.64
CA ILE A 12 -10.24 8.98 -8.95
C ILE A 12 -10.10 10.29 -8.18
N PHE A 13 -11.15 11.12 -8.11
CA PHE A 13 -11.13 12.35 -7.33
C PHE A 13 -10.92 12.10 -5.83
N ILE A 14 -11.65 11.15 -5.24
CA ILE A 14 -11.45 10.77 -3.82
C ILE A 14 -10.01 10.30 -3.60
N GLY A 15 -9.52 9.42 -4.47
CA GLY A 15 -8.16 8.89 -4.38
C GLY A 15 -7.08 9.95 -4.59
N LEU A 16 -7.32 10.97 -5.40
CA LEU A 16 -6.41 12.11 -5.57
C LEU A 16 -6.28 12.91 -4.26
N PHE A 17 -7.40 13.26 -3.64
CA PHE A 17 -7.35 13.97 -2.36
C PHE A 17 -6.71 13.13 -1.26
N SER A 18 -7.07 11.84 -1.19
CA SER A 18 -6.47 10.92 -0.21
C SER A 18 -4.99 10.74 -0.43
N GLY A 19 -4.56 10.45 -1.65
CA GLY A 19 -3.16 10.15 -1.94
C GLY A 19 -2.28 11.38 -1.75
N LEU A 20 -2.76 12.59 -2.00
CA LEU A 20 -1.98 13.80 -1.74
C LEU A 20 -1.88 14.14 -0.24
N MET A 21 -2.79 13.64 0.59
CA MET A 21 -2.75 13.82 2.03
C MET A 21 -1.86 12.74 2.66
N PRO A 22 -0.69 13.09 3.21
CA PRO A 22 0.15 12.09 3.87
C PRO A 22 -0.65 11.43 5.00
N SER A 23 -0.48 10.12 5.17
CA SER A 23 -1.18 9.23 6.14
C SER A 23 -2.59 8.74 5.76
N MET A 24 -3.19 9.20 4.65
CA MET A 24 -4.52 8.75 4.23
C MET A 24 -4.48 7.59 3.22
N HIS A 25 -4.65 6.37 3.73
CA HIS A 25 -4.73 5.16 2.91
C HIS A 25 -6.20 4.81 2.56
N VAL A 26 -6.43 4.17 1.39
CA VAL A 26 -7.74 3.58 1.03
C VAL A 26 -8.45 2.82 2.16
N ASN A 27 -7.72 2.09 3.02
CA ASN A 27 -8.33 1.33 4.12
C ASN A 27 -9.03 2.23 5.15
N THR A 28 -8.50 3.44 5.37
CA THR A 28 -9.12 4.45 6.24
C THR A 28 -10.34 5.09 5.58
N LEU A 29 -10.40 5.09 4.24
CA LEU A 29 -11.53 5.62 3.48
C LEU A 29 -12.69 4.63 3.30
N LEU A 30 -12.45 3.32 3.43
CA LEU A 30 -13.49 2.31 3.22
C LEU A 30 -14.79 2.60 3.99
N PRO A 31 -14.80 2.99 5.28
CA PRO A 31 -16.04 3.32 5.99
C PRO A 31 -16.81 4.50 5.37
N LEU A 32 -16.09 5.51 4.87
CA LEU A 32 -16.70 6.64 4.17
C LEU A 32 -17.31 6.17 2.84
N ILE A 33 -16.57 5.35 2.08
CA ILE A 33 -17.04 4.77 0.81
C ILE A 33 -18.27 3.88 1.03
N PHE A 34 -18.29 3.07 2.08
CA PHE A 34 -19.45 2.27 2.47
C PHE A 34 -20.65 3.13 2.87
N SER A 35 -20.42 4.25 3.57
CA SER A 35 -21.48 5.20 3.92
C SER A 35 -22.09 5.86 2.68
N ILE A 36 -21.25 6.26 1.72
CA ILE A 36 -21.68 6.77 0.40
C ILE A 36 -22.48 5.68 -0.34
N SER A 37 -22.00 4.43 -0.32
CA SER A 37 -22.69 3.30 -0.94
C SER A 37 -24.09 3.10 -0.40
N PHE A 38 -24.25 3.22 0.92
CA PHE A 38 -25.54 3.10 1.58
C PHE A 38 -26.47 4.27 1.23
N PHE A 39 -25.95 5.50 1.24
CA PHE A 39 -26.74 6.70 0.95
C PHE A 39 -27.27 6.73 -0.48
N PHE A 40 -26.44 6.32 -1.46
CA PHE A 40 -26.81 6.28 -2.87
C PHE A 40 -27.37 4.93 -3.34
N ASN A 41 -27.58 3.97 -2.43
CA ASN A 41 -28.02 2.60 -2.74
C ASN A 41 -27.23 1.95 -3.89
N LEU A 42 -25.90 2.06 -3.86
CA LEU A 42 -25.05 1.49 -4.90
C LEU A 42 -25.11 -0.04 -4.89
N THR A 43 -25.18 -0.62 -6.08
CA THR A 43 -25.03 -2.07 -6.25
C THR A 43 -23.62 -2.52 -5.87
N SER A 44 -23.45 -3.79 -5.49
CA SER A 44 -22.14 -4.35 -5.12
C SER A 44 -21.08 -4.17 -6.22
N TYR A 45 -21.49 -4.20 -7.48
CA TYR A 45 -20.60 -3.97 -8.62
C TYR A 45 -20.16 -2.49 -8.73
N GLN A 46 -21.08 -1.55 -8.55
CA GLN A 46 -20.78 -0.11 -8.52
C GLN A 46 -19.86 0.26 -7.36
N LEU A 47 -20.10 -0.34 -6.18
CA LEU A 47 -19.23 -0.18 -5.02
C LEU A 47 -17.82 -0.71 -5.29
N ALA A 48 -17.69 -1.89 -5.91
CA ALA A 48 -16.39 -2.43 -6.28
C ALA A 48 -15.63 -1.50 -7.24
N VAL A 49 -16.31 -0.94 -8.25
CA VAL A 49 -15.71 0.04 -9.17
C VAL A 49 -15.23 1.29 -8.42
N LEU A 50 -16.03 1.81 -7.49
CA LEU A 50 -15.67 2.97 -6.67
C LEU A 50 -14.45 2.68 -5.78
N ILE A 51 -14.42 1.53 -5.10
CA ILE A 51 -13.30 1.13 -4.24
C ILE A 51 -12.02 0.95 -5.06
N VAL A 52 -12.09 0.21 -6.18
CA VAL A 52 -10.92 -0.08 -7.02
C VAL A 52 -10.37 1.20 -7.66
N SER A 53 -11.22 2.07 -8.19
CA SER A 53 -10.78 3.35 -8.76
C SER A 53 -10.17 4.27 -7.70
N THR A 54 -10.75 4.33 -6.51
CA THR A 54 -10.18 5.10 -5.37
C THR A 54 -8.83 4.53 -4.95
N ALA A 55 -8.73 3.21 -4.77
CA ALA A 55 -7.50 2.53 -4.35
C ALA A 55 -6.36 2.71 -5.35
N MET A 56 -6.64 2.52 -6.65
CA MET A 56 -5.64 2.70 -7.69
C MET A 56 -5.17 4.15 -7.75
N SER A 57 -6.09 5.11 -7.75
CA SER A 57 -5.77 6.53 -7.76
C SER A 57 -4.92 6.93 -6.55
N GLU A 58 -5.36 6.55 -5.35
CA GLU A 58 -4.68 6.83 -4.09
C GLU A 58 -3.23 6.32 -4.11
N ILE A 59 -3.00 5.06 -4.48
CA ILE A 59 -1.66 4.49 -4.54
C ILE A 59 -0.73 5.32 -5.45
N PHE A 60 -1.18 5.72 -6.65
CA PHE A 60 -0.35 6.52 -7.56
C PHE A 60 -0.07 7.92 -7.01
N PHE A 61 -1.08 8.59 -6.45
CA PHE A 61 -0.92 9.95 -5.93
C PHE A 61 -0.12 9.98 -4.63
N ASN A 62 -0.20 8.96 -3.78
CA ASN A 62 0.51 8.83 -2.51
C ASN A 62 2.03 8.76 -2.66
N PHE A 63 2.54 8.25 -3.78
CA PHE A 63 3.98 8.29 -4.06
C PHE A 63 4.55 9.70 -4.12
N ILE A 64 3.76 10.71 -4.50
CA ILE A 64 4.23 12.10 -4.62
C ILE A 64 4.59 12.67 -3.23
N PRO A 65 3.66 12.81 -2.27
CA PRO A 65 4.01 13.30 -0.94
C PRO A 65 4.94 12.33 -0.22
N SER A 66 4.81 11.01 -0.42
CA SER A 66 5.72 10.05 0.21
C SER A 66 7.19 10.28 -0.19
N ILE A 67 7.47 10.54 -1.47
CA ILE A 67 8.84 10.82 -1.95
C ILE A 67 9.31 12.21 -1.51
N PHE A 68 8.43 13.23 -1.58
CA PHE A 68 8.80 14.64 -1.34
C PHE A 68 8.87 15.02 0.14
N ILE A 69 7.97 14.47 0.95
CA ILE A 69 7.87 14.75 2.38
C ILE A 69 8.67 13.72 3.19
N GLY A 70 9.00 12.56 2.60
CA GLY A 70 9.76 11.51 3.29
C GLY A 70 8.93 10.74 4.32
N ALA A 71 7.60 10.79 4.21
CA ALA A 71 6.66 10.12 5.11
C ALA A 71 5.91 8.99 4.39
N PRO A 72 6.60 7.90 3.98
CA PRO A 72 5.93 6.78 3.32
C PRO A 72 5.10 5.95 4.30
N GLU A 73 4.07 5.31 3.76
CA GLU A 73 3.31 4.29 4.47
C GLU A 73 4.08 2.97 4.55
N GLU A 74 3.76 2.12 5.53
CA GLU A 74 4.52 0.87 5.77
C GLU A 74 4.61 -0.05 4.53
N GLY A 75 3.55 -0.11 3.72
CA GLY A 75 3.50 -0.92 2.50
C GLY A 75 4.32 -0.35 1.33
N THR A 76 4.62 0.95 1.35
CA THR A 76 5.35 1.66 0.28
C THR A 76 6.71 2.18 0.74
N ALA A 77 7.06 2.07 2.02
CA ALA A 77 8.32 2.55 2.58
C ALA A 77 9.55 2.03 1.82
N LEU A 78 9.58 0.74 1.50
CA LEU A 78 10.70 0.14 0.77
C LEU A 78 10.82 0.61 -0.68
N SER A 79 9.71 0.99 -1.33
CA SER A 79 9.72 1.52 -2.70
C SER A 79 9.93 3.04 -2.75
N VAL A 80 9.49 3.77 -1.73
CA VAL A 80 9.64 5.22 -1.61
C VAL A 80 11.05 5.61 -1.18
N LEU A 81 11.71 4.86 -0.30
CA LEU A 81 13.04 5.19 0.22
C LEU A 81 14.09 5.46 -0.89
N PRO A 82 14.21 4.63 -1.94
CA PRO A 82 15.07 4.95 -3.08
C PRO A 82 14.66 6.23 -3.82
N GLY A 83 13.36 6.49 -3.97
CA GLY A 83 12.84 7.72 -4.57
C GLY A 83 13.17 8.95 -3.73
N HIS A 84 13.09 8.84 -2.41
CA HIS A 84 13.48 9.90 -1.48
C HIS A 84 15.00 10.20 -1.57
N ARG A 85 15.84 9.17 -1.76
CA ARG A 85 17.28 9.38 -2.01
C ARG A 85 17.53 10.16 -3.31
N LEU A 86 16.82 9.82 -4.39
CA LEU A 86 16.89 10.58 -5.65
C LEU A 86 16.42 12.03 -5.47
N LEU A 87 15.39 12.27 -4.66
CA LEU A 87 14.94 13.61 -4.32
C LEU A 87 16.01 14.43 -3.59
N LEU A 88 16.71 13.82 -2.63
CA LEU A 88 17.83 14.46 -1.93
C LEU A 88 19.03 14.76 -2.84
N GLU A 89 19.19 14.03 -3.95
CA GLU A 89 20.16 14.30 -5.02
C GLU A 89 19.70 15.40 -6.00
N GLY A 90 18.53 16.00 -5.81
CA GLY A 90 17.92 16.97 -6.72
C GLY A 90 17.26 16.35 -7.96
N ARG A 91 16.96 15.04 -7.92
CA ARG A 91 16.40 14.22 -9.01
C ARG A 91 14.98 13.72 -8.70
N GLY A 92 14.19 14.49 -7.95
CA GLY A 92 12.84 14.12 -7.54
C GLY A 92 11.87 13.88 -8.70
N TYR A 93 12.01 14.64 -9.79
CA TYR A 93 11.22 14.42 -11.02
C TYR A 93 11.50 13.08 -11.67
N GLU A 94 12.77 12.66 -11.70
CA GLU A 94 13.16 11.34 -12.19
C GLU A 94 12.56 10.24 -11.31
N ALA A 95 12.59 10.42 -9.99
CA ALA A 95 11.97 9.48 -9.05
C ALA A 95 10.48 9.28 -9.32
N ILE A 96 9.71 10.37 -9.47
CA ILE A 96 8.28 10.28 -9.81
C ILE A 96 8.08 9.58 -11.16
N LYS A 97 8.86 9.97 -12.18
CA LYS A 97 8.75 9.39 -13.53
C LYS A 97 8.99 7.88 -13.51
N LEU A 98 10.01 7.42 -12.79
CA LEU A 98 10.31 6.00 -12.62
C LEU A 98 9.17 5.26 -11.91
N THR A 99 8.59 5.86 -10.87
CA THR A 99 7.44 5.30 -10.15
C THR A 99 6.22 5.16 -11.06
N VAL A 100 5.92 6.18 -11.88
CA VAL A 100 4.79 6.14 -12.83
C VAL A 100 5.01 5.09 -13.91
N ILE A 101 6.21 5.02 -14.50
CA ILE A 101 6.56 4.01 -15.51
C ILE A 101 6.45 2.60 -14.92
N GLY A 102 7.03 2.39 -13.73
CA GLY A 102 6.98 1.13 -13.01
C GLY A 102 5.55 0.73 -12.65
N GLY A 103 4.74 1.66 -12.17
CA GLY A 103 3.34 1.44 -11.79
C GLY A 103 2.46 1.09 -12.99
N ILE A 104 2.51 1.85 -14.08
CA ILE A 104 1.76 1.55 -15.31
C ILE A 104 2.22 0.21 -15.91
N GLY A 105 3.53 0.00 -15.98
CA GLY A 105 4.09 -1.25 -16.47
C GLY A 105 3.63 -2.47 -15.65
N SER A 106 3.65 -2.33 -14.32
CA SER A 106 3.22 -3.40 -13.40
C SER A 106 1.71 -3.62 -13.44
N LEU A 107 0.93 -2.57 -13.70
CA LEU A 107 -0.52 -2.68 -13.91
C LEU A 107 -0.82 -3.50 -15.17
N ILE A 108 -0.19 -3.17 -16.30
CA ILE A 108 -0.39 -3.89 -17.56
C ILE A 108 0.06 -5.35 -17.41
N PHE A 109 1.27 -5.57 -16.89
CA PHE A 109 1.80 -6.92 -16.74
C PHE A 109 1.04 -7.73 -15.68
N GLY A 110 0.61 -7.08 -14.60
CA GLY A 110 -0.25 -7.65 -13.56
C GLY A 110 -1.61 -8.09 -14.10
N LEU A 111 -2.25 -7.29 -14.96
CA LEU A 111 -3.50 -7.68 -15.63
C LEU A 111 -3.33 -8.92 -16.53
N ILE A 112 -2.21 -9.00 -17.27
CA ILE A 112 -1.88 -10.16 -18.10
C ILE A 112 -1.71 -11.40 -17.21
N LEU A 113 -0.89 -11.29 -16.16
CA LEU A 113 -0.63 -12.40 -15.25
C LEU A 113 -1.86 -12.83 -14.47
N ILE A 114 -2.70 -11.89 -13.98
CA ILE A 114 -3.97 -12.21 -13.32
C ILE A 114 -4.88 -12.98 -14.28
N THR A 115 -5.00 -12.53 -15.52
CA THR A 115 -5.83 -13.21 -16.52
C THR A 115 -5.33 -14.63 -16.77
N LEU A 116 -4.02 -14.82 -16.83
CA LEU A 116 -3.39 -16.13 -17.05
C LEU A 116 -3.50 -17.06 -15.83
N LEU A 117 -3.35 -16.52 -14.61
CA LEU A 117 -3.27 -17.29 -13.37
C LEU A 117 -4.62 -17.47 -12.67
N SER A 118 -5.61 -16.61 -12.95
CA SER A 118 -6.95 -16.64 -12.34
C SER A 118 -7.63 -18.02 -12.42
N PRO A 119 -7.60 -18.77 -13.55
CA PRO A 119 -8.21 -20.10 -13.61
C PRO A 119 -7.58 -21.11 -12.63
N TYR A 120 -6.31 -20.91 -12.29
CA TYR A 120 -5.55 -21.79 -11.40
C TYR A 120 -5.63 -21.36 -9.93
N PHE A 121 -6.19 -20.18 -9.64
CA PHE A 121 -6.25 -19.61 -8.29
C PHE A 121 -6.90 -20.58 -7.29
N ALA A 122 -8.01 -21.22 -7.65
CA ALA A 122 -8.71 -22.14 -6.76
C ALA A 122 -7.87 -23.37 -6.39
N SER A 123 -7.10 -23.91 -7.34
CA SER A 123 -6.21 -25.05 -7.12
C SER A 123 -5.00 -24.64 -6.27
N PHE A 124 -4.42 -23.48 -6.56
CA PHE A 124 -3.31 -22.93 -5.80
C PHE A 124 -3.73 -22.66 -4.35
N TYR A 125 -4.85 -21.98 -4.14
CA TYR A 125 -5.40 -21.69 -2.82
C TYR A 125 -5.68 -22.94 -1.99
N LYS A 126 -6.24 -24.00 -2.58
CA LYS A 126 -6.44 -25.28 -1.88
C LYS A 126 -5.13 -25.92 -1.44
N LEU A 127 -4.08 -25.81 -2.26
CA LEU A 127 -2.76 -26.36 -1.95
C LEU A 127 -2.02 -25.54 -0.89
N THR A 128 -2.10 -24.21 -0.95
CA THR A 128 -1.36 -23.32 -0.05
C THR A 128 -2.04 -23.11 1.29
N ARG A 129 -3.38 -23.02 1.34
CA ARG A 129 -4.15 -22.70 2.56
C ARG A 129 -3.77 -23.54 3.79
N PRO A 130 -3.54 -24.86 3.70
CA PRO A 130 -3.11 -25.65 4.85
C PRO A 130 -1.75 -25.24 5.41
N TYR A 131 -0.87 -24.60 4.63
CA TYR A 131 0.50 -24.27 5.00
C TYR A 131 0.76 -22.77 5.25
N ILE A 132 -0.22 -21.89 5.00
CA ILE A 132 -0.07 -20.43 5.21
C ILE A 132 0.42 -20.09 6.62
N HIS A 133 -0.07 -20.80 7.64
CA HIS A 133 0.35 -20.56 9.02
C HIS A 133 1.86 -20.82 9.24
N PHE A 134 2.43 -21.85 8.61
CA PHE A 134 3.87 -22.08 8.63
C PHE A 134 4.64 -20.99 7.90
N ALA A 135 4.11 -20.50 6.77
CA ALA A 135 4.71 -19.40 6.02
C ALA A 135 4.75 -18.11 6.87
N ILE A 136 3.66 -17.77 7.56
CA ILE A 136 3.60 -16.59 8.45
C ILE A 136 4.61 -16.75 9.60
N ILE A 137 4.65 -17.92 10.25
CA ILE A 137 5.62 -18.18 11.34
C ILE A 137 7.05 -18.07 10.81
N ALA A 138 7.33 -18.59 9.62
CA ALA A 138 8.66 -18.52 9.01
C ALA A 138 9.08 -17.07 8.71
N VAL A 139 8.17 -16.25 8.16
CA VAL A 139 8.42 -14.83 7.89
C VAL A 139 8.65 -14.06 9.20
N VAL A 140 7.80 -14.28 10.21
CA VAL A 140 7.95 -13.66 11.53
C VAL A 140 9.28 -14.06 12.18
N ALA A 141 9.63 -15.35 12.16
CA ALA A 141 10.90 -15.85 12.69
C ALA A 141 12.08 -15.23 11.93
N PHE A 142 12.01 -15.16 10.59
CA PHE A 142 13.03 -14.53 9.77
C PHE A 142 13.20 -13.04 10.11
N MET A 143 12.11 -12.28 10.24
CA MET A 143 12.15 -10.86 10.63
C MET A 143 12.82 -10.67 12.00
N VAL A 144 12.44 -11.48 12.99
CA VAL A 144 13.00 -11.42 14.34
C VAL A 144 14.50 -11.77 14.33
N LEU A 145 14.88 -12.87 13.69
CA LEU A 145 16.27 -13.35 13.64
C LEU A 145 17.18 -12.43 12.82
N SER A 146 16.63 -11.70 11.84
CA SER A 146 17.37 -10.75 11.01
C SER A 146 17.93 -9.55 11.78
N GLU A 147 17.42 -9.28 12.98
CA GLU A 147 17.88 -8.16 13.81
C GLU A 147 19.27 -8.41 14.44
N ARG A 148 19.77 -9.67 14.37
CA ARG A 148 21.11 -10.18 14.76
C ARG A 148 21.54 -9.99 16.23
N LYS A 149 21.11 -8.93 16.92
CA LYS A 149 21.48 -8.61 18.31
C LYS A 149 20.42 -9.14 19.29
N PRO A 150 20.80 -9.84 20.37
CA PRO A 150 19.84 -10.49 21.27
C PRO A 150 18.86 -9.50 21.94
N ARG A 151 19.34 -8.30 22.32
CA ARG A 151 18.47 -7.25 22.88
C ARG A 151 17.39 -6.80 21.89
N LYS A 152 17.76 -6.69 20.63
CA LYS A 152 16.85 -6.23 19.60
C LYS A 152 15.91 -7.34 19.12
N ILE A 153 16.38 -8.59 19.08
CA ILE A 153 15.55 -9.80 18.92
C ILE A 153 14.47 -9.83 20.00
N LEU A 154 14.84 -9.64 21.27
CA LEU A 154 13.87 -9.58 22.38
C LEU A 154 12.85 -8.45 22.18
N SER A 155 13.32 -7.26 21.77
CA SER A 155 12.46 -6.10 21.51
C SER A 155 11.49 -6.38 20.35
N ALA A 156 11.97 -6.94 19.24
CA ALA A 156 11.15 -7.31 18.09
C ALA A 156 10.09 -8.36 18.44
N THR A 157 10.48 -9.42 19.16
CA THR A 157 9.54 -10.43 19.66
C THR A 157 8.47 -9.81 20.55
N LEU A 158 8.85 -8.90 21.45
CA LEU A 158 7.93 -8.23 22.35
C LEU A 158 6.94 -7.34 21.59
N ILE A 159 7.41 -6.58 20.59
CA ILE A 159 6.56 -5.76 19.72
C ILE A 159 5.54 -6.64 18.97
N ILE A 160 5.98 -7.76 18.39
CA ILE A 160 5.10 -8.68 17.65
C ILE A 160 4.05 -9.29 18.58
N LEU A 161 4.45 -9.72 19.78
CA LEU A 161 3.52 -10.27 20.78
C LEU A 161 2.51 -9.21 21.24
N LEU A 162 2.95 -8.00 21.54
CA LEU A 162 2.05 -6.90 21.94
C LEU A 162 1.06 -6.56 20.82
N SER A 163 1.51 -6.49 19.57
CA SER A 163 0.65 -6.27 18.40
C SER A 163 -0.38 -7.39 18.25
N GLY A 164 0.03 -8.65 18.42
CA GLY A 164 -0.87 -9.80 18.40
C GLY A 164 -1.90 -9.78 19.53
N ILE A 165 -1.48 -9.48 20.76
CA ILE A 165 -2.38 -9.34 21.92
C ILE A 165 -3.37 -8.19 21.69
N PHE A 166 -2.90 -7.05 21.20
CA PHE A 166 -3.75 -5.92 20.85
C PHE A 166 -4.80 -6.32 19.83
N GLY A 167 -4.41 -6.99 18.74
CA GLY A 167 -5.35 -7.53 17.75
C GLY A 167 -6.39 -8.47 18.34
N LEU A 168 -5.99 -9.38 19.25
CA LEU A 168 -6.92 -10.27 19.95
C LEU A 168 -7.91 -9.52 20.85
N ILE A 169 -7.44 -8.52 21.61
CA ILE A 169 -8.32 -7.70 22.47
C ILE A 169 -9.34 -6.96 21.62
N VAL A 170 -8.85 -6.30 20.57
CA VAL A 170 -9.61 -5.46 19.65
C VAL A 170 -10.70 -6.28 18.95
N LEU A 171 -10.34 -7.42 18.33
CA LEU A 171 -11.28 -8.26 17.57
C LEU A 171 -12.31 -9.02 18.44
N ASN A 172 -11.98 -9.28 19.71
CA ASN A 172 -12.88 -9.94 20.67
C ASN A 172 -13.66 -8.94 21.54
N SER A 173 -13.38 -7.64 21.43
CA SER A 173 -14.11 -6.63 22.20
C SER A 173 -15.54 -6.47 21.67
N GLN A 174 -16.50 -6.34 22.59
CA GLN A 174 -17.92 -6.10 22.26
C GLN A 174 -18.27 -4.60 22.24
N ILE A 175 -17.25 -3.73 22.32
CA ILE A 175 -17.43 -2.28 22.47
C ILE A 175 -18.06 -1.68 21.21
N LEU A 176 -17.68 -2.20 20.03
CA LEU A 176 -18.20 -1.76 18.73
C LEU A 176 -18.50 -2.99 17.84
N PRO A 177 -19.43 -2.87 16.88
CA PRO A 177 -19.59 -3.86 15.82
C PRO A 177 -18.26 -4.07 15.08
N GLN A 178 -17.90 -5.32 14.77
CA GLN A 178 -16.64 -5.66 14.11
C GLN A 178 -16.40 -4.87 12.82
N GLN A 179 -17.45 -4.52 12.07
CA GLN A 179 -17.31 -3.73 10.83
C GLN A 179 -16.82 -2.30 11.07
N GLN A 180 -17.06 -1.73 12.26
CA GLN A 180 -16.69 -0.36 12.61
C GLN A 180 -15.37 -0.29 13.38
N LEU A 181 -14.90 -1.43 13.87
CA LEU A 181 -13.81 -1.55 14.82
C LEU A 181 -12.43 -1.32 14.18
N LEU A 182 -12.29 -1.67 12.90
CA LEU A 182 -11.06 -1.47 12.14
C LEU A 182 -10.73 0.01 11.93
N PHE A 183 -11.74 0.88 11.80
CA PHE A 183 -11.49 2.28 11.47
C PHE A 183 -10.75 3.06 12.58
N PRO A 184 -11.20 3.05 13.86
CA PRO A 184 -10.47 3.68 14.95
C PRO A 184 -9.08 3.08 15.16
N VAL A 185 -8.95 1.76 15.00
CA VAL A 185 -7.69 1.04 15.18
C VAL A 185 -6.67 1.42 14.12
N LEU A 186 -7.05 1.36 12.84
CA LEU A 186 -6.16 1.72 11.74
C LEU A 186 -5.80 3.21 11.78
N THR A 187 -6.78 4.07 12.06
CA THR A 187 -6.53 5.52 12.18
C THR A 187 -5.59 5.84 13.35
N GLY A 188 -5.76 5.17 14.50
CA GLY A 188 -4.89 5.35 15.67
C GLY A 188 -3.47 4.82 15.46
N MET A 189 -3.34 3.60 14.92
CA MET A 189 -2.05 2.92 14.79
C MET A 189 -1.22 3.43 13.61
N PHE A 190 -1.85 3.81 12.49
CA PHE A 190 -1.14 4.22 11.27
C PHE A 190 -1.30 5.73 10.97
N GLY A 191 -2.50 6.29 11.13
CA GLY A 191 -2.75 7.70 10.83
C GLY A 191 -2.12 8.64 11.88
N LEU A 192 -2.52 8.51 13.14
CA LEU A 192 -2.06 9.39 14.22
C LEU A 192 -0.55 9.24 14.50
N SER A 193 -0.01 8.03 14.45
CA SER A 193 1.41 7.77 14.69
C SER A 193 2.30 8.47 13.67
N THR A 194 1.97 8.36 12.39
CA THR A 194 2.72 9.01 11.30
C THR A 194 2.60 10.53 11.36
N LEU A 195 1.41 11.07 11.68
CA LEU A 195 1.23 12.51 11.89
C LEU A 195 2.08 13.04 13.05
N ILE A 196 2.14 12.32 14.18
CA ILE A 196 2.97 12.71 15.34
C ILE A 196 4.45 12.77 14.95
N VAL A 197 4.95 11.75 14.24
CA VAL A 197 6.34 11.72 13.76
C VAL A 197 6.60 12.85 12.78
N SER A 198 5.70 13.06 11.81
CA SER A 198 5.82 14.11 10.81
C SER A 198 5.86 15.51 11.42
N PHE A 199 5.11 15.78 12.49
CA PHE A 199 5.20 17.04 13.23
C PHE A 199 6.55 17.27 13.90
N SER A 200 7.30 16.20 14.20
CA SER A 200 8.60 16.30 14.85
C SER A 200 9.76 16.41 13.86
N GLU A 201 9.52 16.27 12.56
CA GLU A 201 10.55 16.31 11.53
C GLU A 201 10.48 17.63 10.76
N THR A 202 11.63 18.29 10.62
CA THR A 202 11.79 19.43 9.70
C THR A 202 12.43 18.93 8.42
N SER A 203 11.67 18.86 7.33
CA SER A 203 12.23 18.52 6.02
C SER A 203 12.79 19.76 5.33
N HIS A 204 14.01 19.64 4.80
CA HIS A 204 14.60 20.64 3.91
C HIS A 204 14.61 20.05 2.50
N LEU A 205 13.81 20.61 1.60
CA LEU A 205 13.78 20.19 0.20
C LEU A 205 14.93 20.87 -0.56
N PRO A 206 15.92 20.13 -1.09
CA PRO A 206 16.95 20.73 -1.93
C PRO A 206 16.39 21.15 -3.29
N ASP A 207 17.06 22.07 -3.98
CA ASP A 207 16.69 22.51 -5.32
C ASP A 207 16.62 21.32 -6.29
N GLN A 208 15.51 21.24 -7.03
CA GLN A 208 15.25 20.15 -7.96
C GLN A 208 15.69 20.56 -9.36
N LYS A 209 16.44 19.67 -10.03
CA LYS A 209 16.81 19.86 -11.44
C LYS A 209 15.62 19.49 -12.31
N GLU A 210 15.28 20.35 -13.26
CA GLU A 210 14.28 20.05 -14.31
C GLU A 210 14.89 19.18 -15.42
N ASP A 211 15.56 18.09 -15.03
CA ASP A 211 16.09 17.09 -15.94
C ASP A 211 15.18 15.86 -15.93
N PHE A 212 14.58 15.56 -17.09
CA PHE A 212 13.66 14.45 -17.28
C PHE A 212 14.33 13.22 -17.93
N SER A 213 15.65 13.26 -18.12
CA SER A 213 16.42 12.11 -18.59
C SER A 213 16.35 10.97 -17.56
N LEU A 214 16.30 9.74 -18.07
CA LEU A 214 16.30 8.54 -17.23
C LEU A 214 17.72 8.01 -17.20
N GLY A 215 18.31 7.88 -16.01
CA GLY A 215 19.65 7.33 -15.83
C GLY A 215 19.75 5.81 -15.99
N ILE A 216 18.67 5.14 -16.41
CA ILE A 216 18.56 3.68 -16.52
C ILE A 216 18.10 3.25 -17.90
N SER A 217 18.53 2.05 -18.29
CA SER A 217 18.19 1.49 -19.60
C SER A 217 16.75 0.96 -19.65
N THR A 218 16.14 0.95 -20.83
CA THR A 218 14.80 0.39 -21.04
C THR A 218 14.72 -1.10 -20.67
N LYS A 219 15.81 -1.83 -20.85
CA LYS A 219 15.91 -3.25 -20.47
C LYS A 219 15.83 -3.46 -18.95
N GLU A 220 16.45 -2.58 -18.17
CA GLU A 220 16.38 -2.63 -16.71
C GLU A 220 14.99 -2.26 -16.21
N ILE A 221 14.35 -1.26 -16.81
CA ILE A 221 12.96 -0.89 -16.51
C ILE A 221 12.04 -2.11 -16.71
N LEU A 222 12.11 -2.76 -17.88
CA LEU A 222 11.29 -3.93 -18.17
C LEU A 222 11.57 -5.10 -17.23
N LYS A 223 12.85 -5.35 -16.90
CA LYS A 223 13.24 -6.38 -15.93
C LYS A 223 12.64 -6.10 -14.55
N SER A 224 12.68 -4.86 -14.09
CA SER A 224 12.12 -4.44 -12.79
C SER A 224 10.61 -4.57 -12.76
N ILE A 225 9.91 -4.16 -13.82
CA ILE A 225 8.45 -4.33 -13.96
C ILE A 225 8.09 -5.81 -13.87
N PHE A 226 8.80 -6.67 -14.62
CA PHE A 226 8.56 -8.11 -14.63
C PHE A 226 8.74 -8.74 -13.25
N LEU A 227 9.89 -8.49 -12.61
CA LEU A 227 10.19 -9.03 -11.28
C LEU A 227 9.23 -8.52 -10.20
N GLY A 228 8.94 -7.21 -10.22
CA GLY A 228 8.01 -6.58 -9.28
C GLY A 228 6.60 -7.14 -9.40
N SER A 229 6.12 -7.34 -10.62
CA SER A 229 4.78 -7.88 -10.86
C SER A 229 4.65 -9.35 -10.46
N ILE A 230 5.68 -10.17 -10.71
CA ILE A 230 5.69 -11.57 -10.26
C ILE A 230 5.68 -11.63 -8.73
N ALA A 231 6.54 -10.84 -8.07
CA ALA A 231 6.55 -10.77 -6.62
C ALA A 231 5.19 -10.30 -6.07
N GLY A 232 4.61 -9.27 -6.67
CA GLY A 232 3.30 -8.75 -6.29
C GLY A 232 2.18 -9.79 -6.41
N ILE A 233 2.18 -10.60 -7.48
CA ILE A 233 1.18 -11.66 -7.66
C ILE A 233 1.38 -12.83 -6.72
N ILE A 234 2.63 -13.22 -6.45
CA ILE A 234 2.92 -14.25 -5.45
C ILE A 234 2.38 -13.81 -4.09
N VAL A 235 2.64 -12.57 -3.68
CA VAL A 235 2.12 -11.99 -2.43
C VAL A 235 0.60 -11.87 -2.47
N GLY A 236 0.00 -11.48 -3.59
CA GLY A 236 -1.45 -11.35 -3.71
C GLY A 236 -2.21 -12.68 -3.74
N PHE A 237 -1.55 -13.78 -4.12
CA PHE A 237 -2.16 -15.12 -4.18
C PHE A 237 -1.94 -15.95 -2.90
N LEU A 238 -0.97 -15.57 -2.07
CA LEU A 238 -0.67 -16.19 -0.77
C LEU A 238 -1.54 -15.60 0.34
#